data_AF-A0A9X3HYM7-F1
#
_entry.id   AF-A0A9X3HYM7-F1
#
_cell.length_a   1.000
_cell.length_b   1.000
_cell.length_c   1.000
_cell.angle_alpha   90.00
_cell.angle_beta   90.00
_cell.angle_gamma   90.00
#
_symmetry.space_group_name_H-M   'P 1'
#
loop_
_entity.id
_entity.type
_entity.pdbx_description
1 polymer ?
#
loop_
_entity_poly.entity_id
_entity_poly.type
_entity_poly.pdbx_seq_one_letter_code
_entity_poly.pdbx_strand_id
1 'polypeptide(L)'
;MDIISNLFDMAPFVALFITLSLGYMVGKITIGRFVLGGVAGTLLMGVIIGQFGVQIDPGVKSIFFALFIYAVGYQGGAQFFKALNFRTINILLSAVVMTVSGLLCVLAAAWLFDLDRGTAAGLAAGGLTQSAIIGTAGDAIARLGGVSEEAKHLMQTNVAVGYAVTYIFGSLGPILMVTWVFPTLMKWDIRSEAIALEEKNSNGKRDLADGEFNAVTALVTRAFKVTNDDKLIGKTLAQLNQSSLAACIELIERDGKELSADKFTALKAGDLVVVTGRRNAVHELQSEAQSNEVALPESYEVIEENRQLIADNRKLIGRSLKEIKDSSNQRSFRGVYVTDYMRAGTSVAITQDLIVEKNDVIQLTGTAQDINRVEKYIGKRMGSATMTDFIVLGFGMVLGLLIGLISFKIAGIPVTIGSGAGCLISGLLVGWLRSRNPHVAQFPVGAANFIRDFGLAAFVGIVGLQAGPQAVDTIKEHGMSLLFLGMAVTIIPQIISFFFSYFVLKIKNPVEALGCVTGGRSANPAFAALMEKTGNATPVFSFTVTYAVANVLLTLWGPIIVGIITVNAGM
;
A
#
# COMPACT_ATOMS: atom_id res chain seq x y z
N MET A 1 42.27 -14.80 3.38
CA MET A 1 41.24 -14.02 4.10
C MET A 1 41.71 -12.58 4.33
N ASP A 2 43.01 -12.36 4.51
CA ASP A 2 43.59 -11.05 4.87
C ASP A 2 43.36 -9.95 3.83
N ILE A 3 43.41 -10.26 2.52
CA ILE A 3 43.15 -9.28 1.46
C ILE A 3 41.69 -8.78 1.48
N ILE A 4 40.74 -9.68 1.75
CA ILE A 4 39.31 -9.36 1.79
C ILE A 4 38.98 -8.57 3.07
N SER A 5 39.57 -8.97 4.20
CA SER A 5 39.38 -8.29 5.48
C SER A 5 39.97 -6.87 5.42
N ASN A 6 41.20 -6.72 4.89
CA ASN A 6 41.81 -5.40 4.67
C ASN A 6 41.00 -4.50 3.72
N LEU A 7 40.38 -5.06 2.68
CA LEU A 7 39.50 -4.30 1.78
C LEU A 7 38.28 -3.76 2.53
N PHE A 8 37.67 -4.58 3.40
CA PHE A 8 36.50 -4.18 4.17
C PHE A 8 36.83 -3.19 5.29
N ASP A 9 38.02 -3.25 5.86
CA ASP A 9 38.49 -2.24 6.81
C ASP A 9 38.68 -0.87 6.13
N MET A 10 39.23 -0.85 4.91
CA MET A 10 39.41 0.40 4.15
C MET A 10 38.11 0.93 3.55
N ALA A 11 37.20 0.05 3.14
CA ALA A 11 35.98 0.39 2.41
C ALA A 11 34.76 -0.44 2.89
N PRO A 12 34.27 -0.21 4.12
CA PRO A 12 33.22 -1.04 4.73
C PRO A 12 31.88 -0.96 3.98
N PHE A 13 31.63 0.12 3.24
CA PHE A 13 30.43 0.22 2.39
C PHE A 13 30.45 -0.73 1.19
N VAL A 14 31.64 -1.18 0.73
CA VAL A 14 31.73 -2.22 -0.30
C VAL A 14 31.11 -3.52 0.22
N ALA A 15 31.42 -3.90 1.47
CA ALA A 15 30.82 -5.07 2.11
C ALA A 15 29.29 -4.94 2.21
N LEU A 16 28.78 -3.74 2.55
CA LEU A 16 27.34 -3.47 2.58
C LEU A 16 26.68 -3.68 1.20
N PHE A 17 27.21 -3.10 0.13
CA PHE A 17 26.62 -3.24 -1.20
C PHE A 17 26.74 -4.66 -1.76
N ILE A 18 27.84 -5.38 -1.47
CA ILE A 18 27.97 -6.82 -1.79
C ILE A 18 26.90 -7.61 -1.04
N THR A 19 26.71 -7.34 0.25
CA THR A 19 25.70 -7.98 1.10
C THR A 19 24.29 -7.76 0.56
N LEU A 20 23.97 -6.54 0.12
CA LEU A 20 22.68 -6.22 -0.49
C LEU A 20 22.48 -6.98 -1.80
N SER A 21 23.47 -6.93 -2.70
CA SER A 21 23.41 -7.56 -4.02
C SER A 21 23.26 -9.08 -3.92
N LEU A 22 24.18 -9.74 -3.20
CA LEU A 22 24.12 -11.19 -2.99
C LEU A 22 22.92 -11.59 -2.15
N GLY A 23 22.55 -10.77 -1.17
CA GLY A 23 21.38 -10.99 -0.34
C GLY A 23 20.08 -11.05 -1.12
N TYR A 24 19.85 -10.11 -2.03
CA TYR A 24 18.69 -10.14 -2.92
C TYR A 24 18.77 -11.26 -3.95
N MET A 25 19.98 -11.65 -4.39
CA MET A 25 20.16 -12.82 -5.24
C MET A 25 19.72 -14.11 -4.53
N VAL A 26 20.14 -14.30 -3.27
CA VAL A 26 19.71 -15.41 -2.41
C VAL A 26 18.22 -15.30 -2.06
N GLY A 27 17.72 -14.10 -1.82
CA GLY A 27 16.31 -13.83 -1.52
C GLY A 27 15.34 -14.20 -2.65
N LYS A 28 15.83 -14.27 -3.90
CA LYS A 28 15.06 -14.73 -5.07
C LYS A 28 14.96 -16.25 -5.17
N ILE A 29 15.68 -17.01 -4.34
CA ILE A 29 15.57 -18.46 -4.32
C ILE A 29 14.13 -18.83 -3.93
N THR A 30 13.52 -19.65 -4.78
CA THR A 30 12.16 -20.13 -4.60
C THR A 30 12.18 -21.63 -4.34
N ILE A 31 11.46 -22.07 -3.30
CA ILE A 31 11.28 -23.48 -2.98
C ILE A 31 9.77 -23.75 -2.98
N GLY A 32 9.28 -24.33 -4.08
CA GLY A 32 7.84 -24.46 -4.30
C GLY A 32 7.15 -23.09 -4.35
N ARG A 33 6.23 -22.83 -3.42
CA ARG A 33 5.48 -21.56 -3.30
C ARG A 33 6.14 -20.54 -2.37
N PHE A 34 7.23 -20.92 -1.71
CA PHE A 34 7.92 -20.06 -0.76
C PHE A 34 9.04 -19.28 -1.46
N VAL A 35 9.08 -17.98 -1.20
CA VAL A 35 10.17 -17.08 -1.58
C VAL A 35 10.82 -16.59 -0.29
N LEU A 36 12.13 -16.73 -0.17
CA LEU A 36 12.87 -16.31 1.03
C LEU A 36 12.70 -14.80 1.27
N GLY A 37 12.76 -14.00 0.20
CA GLY A 37 12.62 -12.56 0.23
C GLY A 37 13.96 -11.84 0.39
N GLY A 38 14.05 -10.64 -0.21
CA GLY A 38 15.30 -9.87 -0.28
C GLY A 38 15.88 -9.55 1.10
N VAL A 39 15.06 -9.10 2.05
CA VAL A 39 15.50 -8.70 3.40
C VAL A 39 16.10 -9.87 4.19
N ALA A 40 15.44 -11.04 4.17
CA ALA A 40 15.95 -12.23 4.84
C ALA A 40 17.23 -12.76 4.17
N GLY A 41 17.28 -12.77 2.84
CA GLY A 41 18.50 -13.11 2.10
C GLY A 41 19.66 -12.16 2.39
N THR A 42 19.39 -10.85 2.48
CA THR A 42 20.37 -9.82 2.89
C THR A 42 20.87 -10.04 4.30
N LEU A 43 20.03 -10.44 5.26
CA LEU A 43 20.49 -10.76 6.61
C LEU A 43 21.40 -11.99 6.61
N LEU A 44 21.02 -13.07 5.93
CA LEU A 44 21.82 -14.30 5.85
C LEU A 44 23.18 -14.02 5.23
N MET A 45 23.22 -13.29 4.10
CA MET A 45 24.47 -12.89 3.49
C MET A 45 25.27 -11.93 4.37
N GLY A 46 24.60 -11.06 5.13
CA GLY A 46 25.24 -10.19 6.10
C GLY A 46 25.94 -10.99 7.19
N VAL A 47 25.31 -12.03 7.74
CA VAL A 47 25.92 -12.91 8.74
C VAL A 47 27.14 -13.66 8.19
N ILE A 48 27.09 -14.09 6.92
CA ILE A 48 28.19 -14.80 6.25
C ILE A 48 29.37 -13.85 5.99
N ILE A 49 29.10 -12.67 5.41
CA ILE A 49 30.15 -11.68 5.10
C ILE A 49 30.67 -11.03 6.39
N GLY A 50 29.82 -10.91 7.41
CA GLY A 50 30.17 -10.40 8.73
C GLY A 50 31.23 -11.23 9.45
N GLN A 51 31.42 -12.50 9.09
CA GLN A 51 32.52 -13.34 9.61
C GLN A 51 33.90 -12.72 9.34
N PHE A 52 34.02 -11.85 8.33
CA PHE A 52 35.26 -11.11 8.02
C PHE A 52 35.49 -9.88 8.93
N GLY A 53 34.66 -9.64 9.95
CA GLY A 53 34.86 -8.58 10.93
C GLY A 53 34.45 -7.18 10.47
N VAL A 54 33.51 -7.07 9.53
CA VAL A 54 33.08 -5.80 8.93
C VAL A 54 32.42 -4.88 9.96
N GLN A 55 33.01 -3.70 10.19
CA GLN A 55 32.47 -2.67 11.06
C GLN A 55 31.93 -1.50 10.24
N ILE A 56 30.67 -1.15 10.47
CA ILE A 56 30.01 0.03 9.89
C ILE A 56 29.57 0.93 11.02
N ASP A 57 29.72 2.24 10.81
CA ASP A 57 29.33 3.27 11.77
C ASP A 57 27.86 3.11 12.25
N PRO A 58 27.60 3.11 13.57
CA PRO A 58 26.25 2.98 14.12
C PRO A 58 25.27 4.09 13.69
N GLY A 59 25.78 5.29 13.36
CA GLY A 59 24.99 6.39 12.83
C GLY A 59 24.40 6.06 11.46
N VAL A 60 25.16 5.40 10.58
CA VAL A 60 24.65 4.93 9.28
C VAL A 60 23.51 3.93 9.46
N LYS A 61 23.68 2.97 10.37
CA LYS A 61 22.62 2.02 10.76
C LYS A 61 21.34 2.76 11.20
N SER A 62 21.50 3.77 12.05
CA SER A 62 20.39 4.55 12.62
C SER A 62 19.67 5.42 11.59
N ILE A 63 20.39 6.00 10.63
CA ILE A 63 19.81 6.82 9.55
C ILE A 63 18.92 5.96 8.65
N PHE A 64 19.41 4.80 8.18
CA PHE A 64 18.61 3.91 7.35
C PHE A 64 17.41 3.36 8.12
N PHE A 65 17.59 3.03 9.40
CA PHE A 65 16.49 2.62 10.29
C PHE A 65 15.38 3.68 10.38
N ALA A 66 15.74 4.91 10.71
CA ALA A 66 14.80 6.01 10.86
C ALA A 66 14.06 6.31 9.55
N LEU A 67 14.79 6.35 8.42
CA LEU A 67 14.22 6.61 7.09
C LEU A 67 13.21 5.54 6.68
N PHE A 68 13.53 4.25 6.85
CA PHE A 68 12.61 3.20 6.45
C PHE A 68 11.37 3.20 7.35
N ILE A 69 11.52 3.33 8.67
CA ILE A 69 10.37 3.32 9.60
C ILE A 69 9.46 4.51 9.35
N TYR A 70 10.04 5.68 9.07
CA TYR A 70 9.28 6.86 8.66
C TYR A 70 8.51 6.61 7.36
N ALA A 71 9.15 6.01 6.35
CA ALA A 71 8.49 5.68 5.09
C ALA A 71 7.35 4.64 5.27
N VAL A 72 7.53 3.65 6.16
CA VAL A 72 6.46 2.70 6.55
C VAL A 72 5.28 3.47 7.16
N GLY A 73 5.55 4.36 8.13
CA GLY A 73 4.51 5.18 8.75
C GLY A 73 3.80 6.08 7.75
N TYR A 74 4.56 6.74 6.87
CA TYR A 74 4.02 7.62 5.84
C TYR A 74 3.07 6.90 4.88
N GLN A 75 3.45 5.72 4.40
CA GLN A 75 2.60 4.92 3.51
C GLN A 75 1.37 4.37 4.26
N GLY A 76 1.56 3.92 5.50
CA GLY A 76 0.50 3.34 6.32
C GLY A 76 -0.49 4.36 6.90
N GLY A 77 -0.11 5.64 7.00
CA GLY A 77 -0.88 6.66 7.73
C GLY A 77 -2.34 6.76 7.27
N ALA A 78 -2.57 6.94 5.97
CA ALA A 78 -3.93 7.04 5.43
C ALA A 78 -4.79 5.81 5.78
N GLN A 79 -4.22 4.61 5.59
CA GLN A 79 -4.91 3.33 5.78
C GLN A 79 -5.17 3.06 7.27
N PHE A 80 -4.17 3.32 8.13
CA PHE A 80 -4.26 3.16 9.57
C PHE A 80 -5.40 4.01 10.15
N PHE A 81 -5.42 5.32 9.86
CA PHE A 81 -6.46 6.20 10.38
C PHE A 81 -7.83 5.97 9.73
N LYS A 82 -7.90 5.52 8.47
CA LYS A 82 -9.15 5.10 7.81
C LYS A 82 -9.71 3.81 8.43
N ALA A 83 -8.84 2.90 8.88
CA ALA A 83 -9.22 1.67 9.56
C ALA A 83 -9.84 1.91 10.96
N LEU A 84 -9.57 3.06 11.59
CA LEU A 84 -10.18 3.50 12.85
C LEU A 84 -11.62 4.02 12.66
N ASN A 85 -12.45 3.27 11.94
CA ASN A 85 -13.87 3.56 11.73
C ASN A 85 -14.74 2.49 12.41
N PHE A 86 -15.90 2.88 12.93
CA PHE A 86 -16.88 1.97 13.53
C PHE A 86 -17.31 0.84 12.59
N ARG A 87 -17.34 1.07 11.26
CA ARG A 87 -17.70 0.02 10.28
C ARG A 87 -16.66 -1.09 10.16
N THR A 88 -15.40 -0.82 10.49
CA THR A 88 -14.28 -1.77 10.40
C THR A 88 -13.80 -2.25 11.76
N ILE A 89 -14.51 -1.92 12.84
CA ILE A 89 -14.04 -2.17 14.21
C ILE A 89 -13.75 -3.65 14.48
N ASN A 90 -14.57 -4.57 13.96
CA ASN A 90 -14.34 -6.01 14.16
C ASN A 90 -13.07 -6.48 13.43
N ILE A 91 -12.83 -6.00 12.21
CA ILE A 91 -11.61 -6.31 11.45
C ILE A 91 -10.39 -5.72 12.16
N LEU A 92 -10.50 -4.49 12.66
CA LEU A 92 -9.47 -3.83 13.45
C LEU A 92 -9.13 -4.62 14.72
N LEU A 93 -10.15 -5.04 15.48
CA LEU A 93 -9.97 -5.84 16.69
C LEU A 93 -9.32 -7.20 16.39
N SER A 94 -9.60 -7.80 15.23
CA SER A 94 -8.90 -9.02 14.79
C SER A 94 -7.38 -8.81 14.73
N ALA A 95 -6.94 -7.68 14.16
CA ALA A 95 -5.51 -7.35 14.09
C ALA A 95 -4.93 -7.14 15.50
N VAL A 96 -5.63 -6.43 16.38
CA VAL A 96 -5.20 -6.24 17.77
C VAL A 96 -5.06 -7.58 18.50
N VAL A 97 -6.02 -8.50 18.33
CA VAL A 97 -5.96 -9.83 18.95
C VAL A 97 -4.76 -10.61 18.42
N MET A 98 -4.50 -10.57 17.11
CA MET A 98 -3.31 -11.21 16.53
C MET A 98 -2.02 -10.66 17.13
N THR A 99 -1.86 -9.33 17.16
CA THR A 99 -0.61 -8.71 17.61
C THR A 99 -0.39 -8.88 19.12
N VAL A 100 -1.44 -8.75 19.93
CA VAL A 100 -1.37 -8.94 21.38
C VAL A 100 -1.13 -10.40 21.74
N SER A 101 -1.83 -11.35 21.10
CA SER A 101 -1.55 -12.78 21.33
C SER A 101 -0.14 -13.16 20.90
N GLY A 102 0.39 -12.55 19.83
CA GLY A 102 1.79 -12.66 19.43
C GLY A 102 2.75 -12.19 20.51
N LEU A 103 2.54 -10.98 21.04
CA LEU A 103 3.34 -10.44 22.14
C LEU A 103 3.30 -11.34 23.37
N LEU A 104 2.11 -11.76 23.81
CA LEU A 104 1.94 -12.64 24.97
C LEU A 104 2.64 -13.99 24.77
N CYS A 105 2.57 -14.56 23.57
CA CYS A 105 3.26 -15.80 23.25
C CYS A 105 4.78 -15.66 23.33
N VAL A 106 5.34 -14.52 22.87
CA VAL A 106 6.77 -14.22 22.98
C VAL A 106 7.17 -14.03 24.44
N LEU A 107 6.42 -13.26 25.22
CA LEU A 107 6.70 -13.03 26.64
C LEU A 107 6.66 -14.34 27.44
N ALA A 108 5.65 -15.18 27.19
CA ALA A 108 5.55 -16.50 27.80
C ALA A 108 6.73 -17.39 27.42
N ALA A 109 7.12 -17.43 26.13
CA ALA A 109 8.30 -18.17 25.70
C ALA A 109 9.59 -17.65 26.36
N ALA A 110 9.74 -16.33 26.47
CA ALA A 110 10.90 -15.72 27.11
C ALA A 110 11.01 -16.08 28.59
N TRP A 111 9.90 -16.05 29.35
CA TRP A 111 9.92 -16.41 30.77
C TRP A 111 10.05 -17.91 31.03
N LEU A 112 9.46 -18.76 30.17
CA LEU A 112 9.51 -20.22 30.34
C LEU A 112 10.87 -20.81 29.96
N PHE A 113 11.59 -20.19 29.03
CA PHE A 113 12.86 -20.67 28.48
C PHE A 113 14.04 -19.75 28.79
N ASP A 114 13.85 -18.79 29.69
CA ASP A 114 14.88 -17.84 30.17
C ASP A 114 15.61 -17.10 29.04
N LEU A 115 14.85 -16.62 28.05
CA LEU A 115 15.42 -15.91 26.91
C LEU A 115 15.82 -14.49 27.30
N ASP A 116 17.01 -14.05 26.89
CA ASP A 116 17.42 -12.67 27.03
C ASP A 116 16.58 -11.72 26.15
N ARG A 117 16.62 -10.41 26.47
CA ARG A 117 15.89 -9.35 25.74
C ARG A 117 16.10 -9.41 24.23
N GLY A 118 17.33 -9.65 23.79
CA GLY A 118 17.71 -9.72 22.39
C GLY A 118 17.12 -10.96 21.70
N THR A 119 17.31 -12.13 22.30
CA THR A 119 16.75 -13.38 21.78
C THR A 119 15.22 -13.36 21.72
N ALA A 120 14.55 -12.85 22.76
CA ALA A 120 13.09 -12.70 22.79
C ALA A 120 12.58 -11.75 21.69
N ALA A 121 13.26 -10.62 21.48
CA ALA A 121 12.93 -9.69 20.40
C ALA A 121 13.21 -10.28 19.01
N GLY A 122 14.28 -11.06 18.85
CA GLY A 122 14.58 -11.80 17.62
C GLY A 122 13.51 -12.85 17.31
N LEU A 123 13.07 -13.60 18.32
CA LEU A 123 11.96 -14.55 18.25
C LEU A 123 10.66 -13.86 17.81
N ALA A 124 10.36 -12.67 18.34
CA ALA A 124 9.22 -11.88 17.88
C ALA A 124 9.40 -11.41 16.44
N ALA A 125 10.58 -10.90 16.07
CA ALA A 125 10.84 -10.36 14.75
C ALA A 125 10.67 -11.42 13.64
N GLY A 126 11.31 -12.58 13.78
CA GLY A 126 11.20 -13.64 12.79
C GLY A 126 9.91 -14.44 12.93
N GLY A 127 9.56 -14.81 14.16
CA GLY A 127 8.36 -15.59 14.49
C GLY A 127 7.04 -14.83 14.33
N LEU A 128 7.03 -13.50 14.19
CA LEU A 128 5.85 -12.71 13.76
C LEU A 128 6.07 -12.05 12.39
N THR A 129 7.15 -12.38 11.68
CA THR A 129 7.49 -11.85 10.34
C THR A 129 7.54 -10.32 10.25
N GLN A 130 7.90 -9.65 11.36
CA GLN A 130 8.01 -8.19 11.40
C GLN A 130 9.47 -7.76 11.58
N SER A 131 10.17 -7.54 10.47
CA SER A 131 11.58 -7.11 10.45
C SER A 131 11.81 -5.76 11.14
N ALA A 132 10.78 -4.89 11.20
CA ALA A 132 10.87 -3.62 11.91
C ALA A 132 11.19 -3.78 13.42
N ILE A 133 10.82 -4.92 14.02
CA ILE A 133 11.15 -5.26 15.41
C ILE A 133 12.66 -5.33 15.63
N ILE A 134 13.44 -5.77 14.63
CA ILE A 134 14.91 -5.85 14.73
C ILE A 134 15.47 -4.48 15.13
N GLY A 135 15.01 -3.43 14.45
CA GLY A 135 15.51 -2.09 14.70
C GLY A 135 14.85 -1.40 15.89
N THR A 136 13.56 -1.58 16.14
CA THR A 136 12.95 -0.95 17.33
C THR A 136 13.44 -1.59 18.62
N ALA A 137 13.67 -2.91 18.65
CA ALA A 137 14.32 -3.58 19.76
C ALA A 137 15.80 -3.20 19.86
N GLY A 138 16.54 -3.15 18.74
CA GLY A 138 17.94 -2.77 18.72
C GLY A 138 18.19 -1.36 19.27
N ASP A 139 17.37 -0.38 18.88
CA ASP A 139 17.40 0.99 19.41
C ASP A 139 17.04 1.04 20.90
N ALA A 140 16.06 0.24 21.34
CA ALA A 140 15.72 0.12 22.76
C ALA A 140 16.88 -0.49 23.58
N ILE A 141 17.54 -1.53 23.07
CA ILE A 141 18.70 -2.18 23.69
C ILE A 141 19.87 -1.20 23.83
N ALA A 142 20.16 -0.41 22.78
CA ALA A 142 21.25 0.56 22.80
C ALA A 142 21.10 1.59 23.95
N ARG A 143 19.86 1.91 24.31
CA ARG A 143 19.50 2.90 25.33
C ARG A 143 19.33 2.32 26.74
N LEU A 144 19.53 1.02 26.93
CA LEU A 144 19.47 0.42 28.26
C LEU A 144 20.56 1.02 29.15
N GLY A 145 20.16 1.55 30.31
CA GLY A 145 21.08 1.99 31.36
C GLY A 145 21.49 0.83 32.25
N GLY A 146 22.71 0.88 32.80
CA GLY A 146 23.20 -0.11 33.76
C GLY A 146 23.56 -1.48 33.17
N VAL A 147 23.70 -1.58 31.84
CA VAL A 147 24.15 -2.78 31.11
C VAL A 147 25.43 -2.44 30.35
N SER A 148 26.42 -3.34 30.32
CA SER A 148 27.68 -3.12 29.61
C SER A 148 27.48 -3.03 28.09
N GLU A 149 28.38 -2.35 27.39
CA GLU A 149 28.29 -2.21 25.92
C GLU A 149 28.47 -3.57 25.22
N GLU A 150 29.25 -4.48 25.80
CA GLU A 150 29.42 -5.84 25.30
C GLU A 150 28.11 -6.63 25.39
N ALA A 151 27.39 -6.54 26.51
CA ALA A 151 26.09 -7.20 26.68
C ALA A 151 25.03 -6.60 25.74
N LYS A 152 25.05 -5.28 25.51
CA LYS A 152 24.19 -4.64 24.51
C LYS A 152 24.48 -5.14 23.10
N HIS A 153 25.76 -5.23 22.73
CA HIS A 153 26.17 -5.77 21.43
C HIS A 153 25.70 -7.21 21.26
N LEU A 154 25.93 -8.06 22.27
CA LEU A 154 25.49 -9.45 22.24
C LEU A 154 23.96 -9.57 22.11
N MET A 155 23.19 -8.78 22.87
CA MET A 155 21.74 -8.75 22.72
C MET A 155 21.32 -8.30 21.31
N GLN A 156 21.96 -7.30 20.71
CA GLN A 156 21.68 -6.89 19.32
C GLN A 156 22.00 -8.00 18.31
N THR A 157 23.09 -8.74 18.51
CA THR A 157 23.42 -9.94 17.73
C THR A 157 22.33 -11.00 17.89
N ASN A 158 21.89 -11.27 19.12
CA ASN A 158 20.83 -12.24 19.42
C ASN A 158 19.50 -11.87 18.75
N VAL A 159 19.16 -10.59 18.62
CA VAL A 159 18.00 -10.14 17.83
C VAL A 159 18.12 -10.59 16.38
N ALA A 160 19.28 -10.35 15.76
CA ALA A 160 19.54 -10.70 14.37
C ALA A 160 19.48 -12.22 14.14
N VAL A 161 20.13 -12.98 15.02
CA VAL A 161 20.16 -14.45 14.96
C VAL A 161 18.77 -15.04 15.19
N GLY A 162 18.06 -14.60 16.23
CA GLY A 162 16.71 -15.04 16.53
C GLY A 162 15.75 -14.80 15.36
N TYR A 163 15.85 -13.65 14.70
CA TYR A 163 15.10 -13.40 13.46
C TYR A 163 15.49 -14.39 12.36
N ALA A 164 16.79 -14.57 12.08
CA ALA A 164 17.25 -15.41 10.97
C ALA A 164 16.77 -16.86 11.11
N VAL A 165 16.85 -17.40 12.33
CA VAL A 165 16.42 -18.78 12.63
C VAL A 165 14.90 -18.93 12.54
N THR A 166 14.15 -17.98 13.08
CA THR A 166 12.69 -18.12 13.22
C THR A 166 11.90 -17.66 11.99
N TYR A 167 12.47 -16.80 11.15
CA TYR A 167 11.79 -16.22 9.98
C TYR A 167 11.37 -17.24 8.92
N ILE A 168 12.15 -18.32 8.73
CA ILE A 168 11.85 -19.36 7.74
C ILE A 168 10.48 -19.98 8.04
N PHE A 169 10.29 -20.47 9.27
CA PHE A 169 8.99 -20.98 9.68
C PHE A 169 7.98 -19.86 9.89
N GLY A 170 8.41 -18.69 10.36
CA GLY A 170 7.57 -17.49 10.48
C GLY A 170 6.83 -17.14 9.20
N SER A 171 7.44 -17.40 8.04
CA SER A 171 6.89 -17.15 6.70
C SER A 171 6.16 -18.36 6.11
N LEU A 172 6.67 -19.58 6.32
CA LEU A 172 6.04 -20.82 5.84
C LEU A 172 4.78 -21.19 6.63
N GLY A 173 4.81 -21.04 7.95
CA GLY A 173 3.73 -21.41 8.85
C GLY A 173 2.41 -20.74 8.48
N PRO A 174 2.34 -19.41 8.29
CA PRO A 174 1.11 -18.74 7.90
C PRO A 174 0.58 -19.20 6.54
N ILE A 175 1.45 -19.53 5.56
CA ILE A 175 1.03 -20.12 4.28
C ILE A 175 0.28 -21.43 4.55
N LEU A 176 0.86 -22.34 5.35
CA LEU A 176 0.24 -23.62 5.70
C LEU A 176 -1.09 -23.40 6.45
N MET A 177 -1.13 -22.44 7.38
CA MET A 177 -2.33 -22.16 8.17
C MET A 177 -3.51 -21.73 7.30
N VAL A 178 -3.29 -20.81 6.36
CA VAL A 178 -4.39 -20.21 5.57
C VAL A 178 -4.73 -20.99 4.30
N THR A 179 -3.80 -21.79 3.77
CA THR A 179 -4.05 -22.58 2.55
C THR A 179 -4.49 -24.01 2.82
N TRP A 180 -4.17 -24.56 4.00
CA TRP A 180 -4.44 -25.96 4.33
C TRP A 180 -5.12 -26.13 5.69
N VAL A 181 -4.53 -25.66 6.80
CA VAL A 181 -5.03 -25.98 8.16
C VAL A 181 -6.44 -25.43 8.40
N PHE A 182 -6.66 -24.12 8.30
CA PHE A 182 -7.98 -23.53 8.54
C PHE A 182 -9.03 -23.99 7.50
N PRO A 183 -8.75 -24.00 6.18
CA PRO A 183 -9.69 -24.49 5.19
C PRO A 183 -10.11 -25.94 5.42
N THR A 184 -9.17 -26.84 5.72
CA THR A 184 -9.47 -28.25 5.98
C THR A 184 -10.24 -28.43 7.28
N LEU A 185 -9.84 -27.74 8.35
CA LEU A 185 -10.52 -27.81 9.66
C LEU A 185 -11.98 -27.33 9.58
N MET A 186 -12.21 -26.24 8.84
CA MET A 186 -13.53 -25.63 8.68
C MET A 186 -14.33 -26.20 7.49
N LYS A 187 -13.72 -27.09 6.70
CA LYS A 187 -14.28 -27.69 5.47
C LYS A 187 -14.70 -26.65 4.42
N TRP A 188 -13.86 -25.63 4.22
CA TRP A 188 -14.11 -24.57 3.25
C TRP A 188 -13.45 -24.83 1.90
N ASP A 189 -14.20 -24.57 0.83
CA ASP A 189 -13.62 -24.29 -0.48
C ASP A 189 -13.39 -22.77 -0.60
N ILE A 190 -12.12 -22.35 -0.42
CA ILE A 190 -11.75 -20.93 -0.47
C ILE A 190 -12.16 -20.29 -1.80
N ARG A 191 -12.06 -21.01 -2.92
CA ARG A 191 -12.35 -20.46 -4.24
C ARG A 191 -13.84 -20.22 -4.40
N SER A 192 -14.67 -21.18 -4.00
CA SER A 192 -16.12 -21.02 -4.04
C SER A 192 -16.59 -19.88 -3.12
N GLU A 193 -16.04 -19.77 -1.91
CA GLU A 193 -16.37 -18.70 -0.97
C GLU A 193 -15.93 -17.32 -1.46
N ALA A 194 -14.80 -17.25 -2.18
CA ALA A 194 -14.33 -16.03 -2.82
C ALA A 194 -15.23 -15.58 -3.97
N ILE A 195 -15.72 -16.51 -4.79
CA ILE A 195 -16.67 -16.20 -5.87
C ILE A 195 -18.00 -15.70 -5.26
N ALA A 196 -18.51 -16.38 -4.24
CA ALA A 196 -19.75 -15.98 -3.56
C ALA A 196 -19.63 -14.59 -2.90
N LEU A 197 -18.47 -14.28 -2.32
CA LEU A 197 -18.21 -12.95 -1.74
C LEU A 197 -18.12 -11.86 -2.82
N GLU A 198 -17.47 -12.15 -3.95
CA GLU A 198 -17.39 -11.22 -5.09
C GLU A 198 -18.77 -10.92 -5.66
N GLU A 199 -19.59 -11.95 -5.94
CA GLU A 199 -20.96 -11.78 -6.45
C GLU A 199 -21.81 -10.89 -5.52
N LYS A 200 -21.65 -11.06 -4.21
CA LYS A 200 -22.33 -10.26 -3.19
C LYS A 200 -21.85 -8.81 -3.16
N ASN A 201 -20.55 -8.58 -3.30
CA ASN A 201 -19.96 -7.23 -3.20
C ASN A 201 -20.16 -6.41 -4.47
N SER A 202 -20.20 -7.06 -5.62
CA SER A 202 -20.15 -6.36 -6.90
C SER A 202 -21.52 -6.18 -7.57
N ASN A 203 -22.62 -6.40 -6.82
CA ASN A 203 -24.00 -6.39 -7.34
C ASN A 203 -24.13 -7.22 -8.64
N GLY A 204 -23.41 -8.34 -8.74
CA GLY A 204 -23.40 -9.21 -9.93
C GLY A 204 -22.47 -8.80 -11.09
N LYS A 205 -21.54 -7.86 -10.92
CA LYS A 205 -20.51 -7.53 -11.92
C LYS A 205 -19.14 -8.08 -11.50
N ARG A 206 -18.37 -8.66 -12.42
CA ARG A 206 -17.03 -9.18 -12.11
C ARG A 206 -16.02 -8.04 -11.89
N ASP A 207 -15.14 -8.16 -10.89
CA ASP A 207 -13.96 -7.30 -10.77
C ASP A 207 -12.93 -7.71 -11.83
N LEU A 208 -12.44 -6.74 -12.60
CA LEU A 208 -11.48 -6.98 -13.69
C LEU A 208 -10.10 -7.32 -13.09
N ALA A 209 -9.48 -8.40 -13.59
CA ALA A 209 -8.13 -8.78 -13.20
C ALA A 209 -7.06 -7.87 -13.82
N ASP A 210 -5.80 -8.00 -13.37
CA ASP A 210 -4.68 -7.27 -13.94
C ASP A 210 -4.57 -7.52 -15.46
N GLY A 211 -4.58 -6.44 -16.24
CA GLY A 211 -4.58 -6.48 -17.70
C GLY A 211 -5.96 -6.66 -18.33
N GLU A 212 -6.99 -7.01 -17.57
CA GLU A 212 -8.37 -6.97 -18.03
C GLU A 212 -8.90 -5.53 -17.94
N PHE A 213 -9.55 -5.07 -18.99
CA PHE A 213 -10.28 -3.80 -18.98
C PHE A 213 -11.69 -4.04 -19.50
N ASN A 214 -12.63 -3.23 -19.01
CA ASN A 214 -13.97 -3.26 -19.58
C ASN A 214 -13.91 -2.66 -20.99
N ALA A 215 -13.90 -3.52 -22.01
CA ALA A 215 -13.96 -3.08 -23.41
C ALA A 215 -15.24 -2.28 -23.71
N VAL A 216 -16.27 -2.41 -22.88
CA VAL A 216 -17.46 -1.58 -22.88
C VAL A 216 -17.11 -0.22 -22.24
N THR A 217 -16.43 0.65 -23.00
CA THR A 217 -16.07 2.00 -22.57
C THR A 217 -17.30 2.88 -22.33
N ALA A 218 -17.25 3.80 -21.37
CA ALA A 218 -18.36 4.72 -21.12
C ALA A 218 -18.49 5.78 -22.22
N LEU A 219 -17.36 6.21 -22.79
CA LEU A 219 -17.27 7.18 -23.87
C LEU A 219 -16.90 6.48 -25.18
N VAL A 220 -17.54 6.92 -26.26
CA VAL A 220 -17.28 6.46 -27.61
C VAL A 220 -17.23 7.66 -28.55
N THR A 221 -16.41 7.53 -29.58
CA THR A 221 -16.33 8.49 -30.69
C THR A 221 -16.68 7.76 -31.97
N ARG A 222 -17.56 8.36 -32.79
CA ARG A 222 -18.07 7.81 -34.05
C ARG A 222 -18.19 8.88 -35.12
N ALA A 223 -17.99 8.51 -36.38
CA ALA A 223 -18.16 9.42 -37.52
C ALA A 223 -19.47 9.14 -38.24
N PHE A 224 -20.16 10.18 -38.65
CA PHE A 224 -21.43 10.10 -39.36
C PHE A 224 -21.43 11.04 -40.55
N LYS A 225 -21.97 10.56 -41.67
CA LYS A 225 -22.23 11.39 -42.85
C LYS A 225 -23.69 11.84 -42.85
N VAL A 226 -23.90 13.16 -42.85
CA VAL A 226 -25.23 13.79 -42.85
C VAL A 226 -25.90 13.52 -44.19
N THR A 227 -27.08 12.89 -44.16
CA THR A 227 -27.86 12.54 -45.36
C THR A 227 -28.86 13.65 -45.70
N ASN A 228 -29.43 13.64 -46.91
CA ASN A 228 -30.34 14.69 -47.39
C ASN A 228 -31.62 14.82 -46.54
N ASP A 229 -32.08 13.73 -45.93
CA ASP A 229 -33.31 13.67 -45.13
C ASP A 229 -33.05 13.82 -43.62
N ASP A 230 -31.82 14.19 -43.25
CA ASP A 230 -31.41 14.25 -41.86
C ASP A 230 -32.00 15.47 -41.11
N LYS A 231 -32.58 15.20 -39.94
CA LYS A 231 -33.12 16.22 -39.01
C LYS A 231 -32.05 17.11 -38.39
N LEU A 232 -30.78 16.80 -38.63
CA LEU A 232 -29.63 17.63 -38.25
C LEU A 232 -29.42 18.83 -39.19
N ILE A 233 -29.92 18.75 -40.44
CA ILE A 233 -29.71 19.81 -41.45
C ILE A 233 -30.30 21.15 -40.97
N GLY A 234 -29.54 22.22 -41.21
CA GLY A 234 -29.96 23.60 -40.88
C GLY A 234 -29.83 23.95 -39.39
N LYS A 235 -29.61 22.97 -38.51
CA LYS A 235 -29.29 23.23 -37.10
C LYS A 235 -27.81 23.57 -36.97
N THR A 236 -27.51 24.50 -36.07
CA THR A 236 -26.13 24.87 -35.75
C THR A 236 -25.51 23.90 -34.74
N LEU A 237 -24.18 23.77 -34.75
CA LEU A 237 -23.46 22.96 -33.75
C LEU A 237 -23.81 23.36 -32.31
N ALA A 238 -24.02 24.66 -32.05
CA ALA A 238 -24.47 25.14 -30.74
C ALA A 238 -25.85 24.59 -30.35
N GLN A 239 -26.83 24.58 -31.27
CA GLN A 239 -28.17 24.06 -31.01
C GLN A 239 -28.14 22.56 -30.73
N LEU A 240 -27.37 21.82 -31.54
CA LEU A 240 -27.22 20.38 -31.41
C LEU A 240 -26.56 19.99 -30.08
N ASN A 241 -25.42 20.59 -29.77
CA ASN A 241 -24.67 20.23 -28.56
C ASN A 241 -25.31 20.76 -27.26
N GLN A 242 -26.15 21.80 -27.34
CA GLN A 242 -26.96 22.22 -26.20
C GLN A 242 -28.11 21.24 -25.92
N SER A 243 -28.67 20.61 -26.96
CA SER A 243 -29.76 19.64 -26.81
C SER A 243 -29.30 18.28 -26.28
N SER A 244 -28.05 17.87 -26.57
CA SER A 244 -27.46 16.62 -26.08
C SER A 244 -26.14 16.86 -25.34
N LEU A 245 -26.22 17.21 -24.07
CA LEU A 245 -25.01 17.43 -23.23
C LEU A 245 -24.22 16.15 -22.95
N ALA A 246 -24.77 14.99 -23.32
CA ALA A 246 -24.13 13.68 -23.16
C ALA A 246 -23.33 13.25 -24.40
N ALA A 247 -23.40 14.00 -25.50
CA ALA A 247 -22.61 13.78 -26.71
C ALA A 247 -22.33 15.09 -27.46
N CYS A 248 -21.09 15.28 -27.89
CA CYS A 248 -20.66 16.45 -28.65
C CYS A 248 -20.53 16.11 -30.13
N ILE A 249 -21.17 16.89 -30.97
CA ILE A 249 -21.10 16.84 -32.44
C ILE A 249 -20.10 17.90 -32.90
N GLU A 250 -19.15 17.48 -33.72
CA GLU A 250 -18.16 18.33 -34.39
C GLU A 250 -18.25 18.11 -35.90
N LEU A 251 -18.27 19.19 -36.67
CA LEU A 251 -18.15 19.10 -38.13
C LEU A 251 -16.67 19.07 -38.49
N ILE A 252 -16.25 18.03 -39.21
CA ILE A 252 -14.84 17.79 -39.52
C ILE A 252 -14.53 17.92 -41.01
N GLU A 253 -15.51 17.68 -41.88
CA GLU A 253 -15.32 17.75 -43.33
C GLU A 253 -16.59 18.24 -44.02
N ARG A 254 -16.41 19.06 -45.06
CA ARG A 254 -17.45 19.41 -46.02
C ARG A 254 -16.85 19.36 -47.42
N ASP A 255 -17.56 18.72 -48.35
CA ASP A 255 -17.16 18.60 -49.75
C ASP A 255 -15.73 18.02 -49.95
N GLY A 256 -15.32 17.03 -49.15
CA GLY A 256 -13.99 16.40 -49.28
C GLY A 256 -12.85 17.20 -48.65
N LYS A 257 -13.14 18.31 -47.96
CA LYS A 257 -12.14 19.18 -47.34
C LYS A 257 -12.36 19.28 -45.84
N GLU A 258 -11.26 19.12 -45.10
CA GLU A 258 -11.26 19.35 -43.66
C GLU A 258 -11.69 20.77 -43.34
N LEU A 259 -12.58 20.90 -42.37
CA LEU A 259 -13.19 22.16 -42.00
C LEU A 259 -13.13 22.36 -40.48
N SER A 260 -12.55 23.47 -40.04
CA SER A 260 -12.69 23.92 -38.66
C SER A 260 -13.98 24.73 -38.54
N ALA A 261 -15.06 24.07 -38.10
CA ALA A 261 -16.37 24.70 -37.96
C ALA A 261 -16.51 25.46 -36.63
N ASP A 262 -17.13 26.63 -36.68
CA ASP A 262 -17.50 27.36 -35.46
C ASP A 262 -18.86 26.90 -34.91
N LYS A 263 -19.19 27.33 -33.69
CA LYS A 263 -20.44 26.95 -33.01
C LYS A 263 -21.72 27.41 -33.74
N PHE A 264 -21.62 28.39 -34.65
CA PHE A 264 -22.76 28.93 -35.40
C PHE A 264 -22.91 28.27 -36.78
N THR A 265 -21.96 27.42 -37.16
CA THR A 265 -21.98 26.71 -38.43
C THR A 265 -23.17 25.75 -38.45
N ALA A 266 -24.04 25.92 -39.44
CA ALA A 266 -25.16 25.03 -39.70
C ALA A 266 -24.71 23.80 -40.50
N LEU A 267 -25.23 22.63 -40.14
CA LEU A 267 -24.98 21.39 -40.85
C LEU A 267 -25.75 21.35 -42.18
N LYS A 268 -25.12 20.73 -43.19
CA LYS A 268 -25.65 20.53 -44.54
C LYS A 268 -25.55 19.05 -44.90
N ALA A 269 -26.36 18.64 -45.88
CA ALA A 269 -26.21 17.31 -46.45
C ALA A 269 -24.82 17.13 -47.06
N GLY A 270 -24.23 15.94 -46.87
CA GLY A 270 -22.88 15.61 -47.30
C GLY A 270 -21.78 15.93 -46.28
N ASP A 271 -22.09 16.67 -45.21
CA ASP A 271 -21.17 16.94 -44.12
C ASP A 271 -20.74 15.66 -43.41
N LEU A 272 -19.47 15.60 -43.01
CA LEU A 272 -18.94 14.57 -42.13
C LEU A 272 -18.81 15.13 -40.72
N VAL A 273 -19.52 14.51 -39.77
CA VAL A 273 -19.48 14.90 -38.37
C VAL A 273 -18.92 13.79 -37.50
N VAL A 274 -18.20 14.19 -36.46
CA VAL A 274 -17.73 13.30 -35.40
C VAL A 274 -18.55 13.55 -34.15
N VAL A 275 -19.00 12.47 -33.54
CA VAL A 275 -19.81 12.49 -32.32
C VAL A 275 -19.04 11.78 -31.22
N THR A 276 -18.66 12.53 -30.18
CA THR A 276 -17.96 12.01 -29.00
C THR A 276 -18.83 12.15 -27.75
N GLY A 277 -19.15 11.04 -27.10
CA GLY A 277 -19.97 11.07 -25.88
C GLY A 277 -20.27 9.73 -25.26
N ARG A 278 -21.23 9.73 -24.33
CA ARG A 278 -21.70 8.50 -23.69
C ARG A 278 -22.35 7.60 -24.73
N ARG A 279 -22.05 6.28 -24.70
CA ARG A 279 -22.56 5.33 -25.71
C ARG A 279 -24.05 5.47 -25.99
N ASN A 280 -24.88 5.51 -24.94
CA ASN A 280 -26.34 5.61 -25.11
C ASN A 280 -26.75 6.93 -25.81
N ALA A 281 -26.07 8.04 -25.49
CA ALA A 281 -26.37 9.33 -26.12
C ALA A 281 -25.93 9.38 -27.59
N VAL A 282 -24.79 8.75 -27.92
CA VAL A 282 -24.36 8.62 -29.33
C VAL A 282 -25.35 7.75 -30.11
N HIS A 283 -25.83 6.66 -29.50
CA HIS A 283 -26.84 5.80 -30.10
C HIS A 283 -28.20 6.49 -30.28
N GLU A 284 -28.67 7.24 -29.26
CA GLU A 284 -29.90 8.03 -29.35
C GLU A 284 -29.80 9.07 -30.47
N LEU A 285 -28.69 9.81 -30.55
CA LEU A 285 -28.44 10.76 -31.64
C LEU A 285 -28.44 10.08 -33.02
N GLN A 286 -27.79 8.92 -33.15
CA GLN A 286 -27.83 8.12 -34.38
C GLN A 286 -29.24 7.64 -34.72
N SER A 287 -30.07 7.31 -33.72
CA SER A 287 -31.44 6.86 -33.97
C SER A 287 -32.38 8.00 -34.38
N GLU A 288 -32.12 9.21 -33.89
CA GLU A 288 -32.88 10.42 -34.23
C GLU A 288 -32.46 11.03 -35.56
N ALA A 289 -31.16 10.98 -35.87
CA ALA A 289 -30.57 11.40 -37.12
C ALA A 289 -30.69 10.29 -38.17
N GLN A 290 -30.99 10.62 -39.43
CA GLN A 290 -30.93 9.64 -40.52
C GLN A 290 -29.52 9.53 -41.13
N SER A 291 -28.50 9.86 -40.34
CA SER A 291 -27.10 9.85 -40.77
C SER A 291 -26.55 8.44 -40.84
N ASN A 292 -25.66 8.22 -41.81
CA ASN A 292 -24.97 6.93 -41.96
C ASN A 292 -23.66 6.98 -41.18
N GLU A 293 -23.43 5.99 -40.32
CA GLU A 293 -22.13 5.80 -39.68
C GLU A 293 -21.10 5.43 -40.76
N VAL A 294 -19.95 6.11 -40.74
CA VAL A 294 -18.85 5.90 -41.69
C VAL A 294 -17.54 5.73 -40.92
N ALA A 295 -16.51 5.21 -41.59
CA ALA A 295 -15.18 5.17 -41.00
C ALA A 295 -14.66 6.60 -40.77
N LEU A 296 -13.99 6.82 -39.65
CA LEU A 296 -13.28 8.06 -39.39
C LEU A 296 -12.13 8.19 -40.42
N PRO A 297 -11.95 9.35 -41.08
CA PRO A 297 -10.83 9.55 -41.99
C PRO A 297 -9.49 9.37 -41.27
N GLU A 298 -8.52 8.69 -41.89
CA GLU A 298 -7.19 8.45 -41.29
C GLU A 298 -6.43 9.75 -40.97
N SER A 299 -6.73 10.84 -41.67
CA SER A 299 -6.13 12.15 -41.46
C SER A 299 -6.67 12.90 -40.23
N TYR A 300 -7.77 12.44 -39.64
CA TYR A 300 -8.44 13.14 -38.55
C TYR A 300 -8.16 12.47 -37.20
N GLU A 301 -7.55 13.22 -36.28
CA GLU A 301 -7.26 12.76 -34.93
C GLU A 301 -8.14 13.45 -33.89
N VAL A 302 -8.77 12.65 -33.03
CA VAL A 302 -9.54 13.16 -31.88
C VAL A 302 -8.65 13.09 -30.65
N ILE A 303 -8.21 14.25 -30.17
CA ILE A 303 -7.33 14.37 -28.99
C ILE A 303 -8.16 14.76 -27.77
N GLU A 304 -8.30 13.84 -26.82
CA GLU A 304 -8.86 14.09 -25.49
C GLU A 304 -7.81 13.87 -24.40
N GLU A 305 -7.94 14.59 -23.29
CA GLU A 305 -7.09 14.43 -22.12
C GLU A 305 -7.87 13.81 -20.95
N ASN A 306 -7.18 13.01 -20.13
CA ASN A 306 -7.64 12.62 -18.81
C ASN A 306 -6.94 13.50 -17.76
N ARG A 307 -7.70 14.29 -16.99
CA ARG A 307 -7.16 15.09 -15.89
C ARG A 307 -7.84 14.76 -14.58
N GLN A 308 -7.02 14.50 -13.57
CA GLN A 308 -7.48 14.37 -12.19
C GLN A 308 -7.45 15.74 -11.52
N LEU A 309 -8.59 16.17 -10.99
CA LEU A 309 -8.75 17.42 -10.25
C LEU A 309 -9.15 17.13 -8.80
N ILE A 310 -8.59 17.87 -7.86
CA ILE A 310 -8.93 17.77 -6.44
C ILE A 310 -10.10 18.74 -6.16
N ALA A 311 -11.20 18.21 -5.63
CA ALA A 311 -12.38 18.98 -5.25
C ALA A 311 -12.08 19.87 -4.03
N ASP A 312 -11.87 21.16 -4.27
CA ASP A 312 -11.61 22.16 -3.22
C ASP A 312 -12.57 23.37 -3.31
N ASN A 313 -13.44 23.41 -4.33
CA ASN A 313 -14.38 24.50 -4.50
C ASN A 313 -15.61 24.34 -3.57
N ARG A 314 -15.86 25.35 -2.72
CA ARG A 314 -17.01 25.39 -1.80
C ARG A 314 -18.37 25.29 -2.50
N LYS A 315 -18.49 25.69 -3.77
CA LYS A 315 -19.74 25.57 -4.55
C LYS A 315 -20.00 24.16 -5.06
N LEU A 316 -18.99 23.29 -5.04
CA LEU A 316 -19.05 21.90 -5.46
C LEU A 316 -19.26 20.96 -4.26
N ILE A 317 -18.57 21.23 -3.16
CA ILE A 317 -18.58 20.40 -1.96
C ILE A 317 -19.99 20.35 -1.34
N GLY A 318 -20.44 19.15 -0.99
CA GLY A 318 -21.74 18.87 -0.38
C GLY A 318 -22.89 18.71 -1.38
N ARG A 319 -22.64 18.84 -2.68
CA ARG A 319 -23.67 18.68 -3.73
C ARG A 319 -23.57 17.33 -4.41
N SER A 320 -24.71 16.81 -4.86
CA SER A 320 -24.75 15.60 -5.67
C SER A 320 -24.21 15.86 -7.10
N LEU A 321 -23.65 14.83 -7.73
CA LEU A 321 -23.23 14.93 -9.14
C LEU A 321 -24.39 15.33 -10.07
N LYS A 322 -25.63 14.92 -9.73
CA LYS A 322 -26.85 15.34 -10.43
C LYS A 322 -27.07 16.85 -10.36
N GLU A 323 -27.09 17.43 -9.16
CA GLU A 323 -27.24 18.87 -9.00
C GLU A 323 -26.14 19.67 -9.70
N ILE A 324 -24.90 19.17 -9.63
CA ILE A 324 -23.77 19.78 -10.30
C ILE A 324 -24.03 19.79 -11.81
N LYS A 325 -24.35 18.62 -12.38
CA LYS A 325 -24.69 18.46 -13.81
C LYS A 325 -25.82 19.42 -14.23
N ASP A 326 -26.91 19.49 -13.47
CA ASP A 326 -28.08 20.31 -13.79
C ASP A 326 -27.79 21.81 -13.74
N SER A 327 -26.85 22.23 -12.86
CA SER A 327 -26.45 23.64 -12.74
C SER A 327 -25.31 24.06 -13.68
N SER A 328 -24.36 23.17 -13.98
CA SER A 328 -23.19 23.48 -14.81
C SER A 328 -23.50 23.48 -16.30
N ASN A 329 -24.45 22.65 -16.72
CA ASN A 329 -24.66 22.38 -18.12
C ASN A 329 -25.55 23.41 -18.84
N GLN A 330 -26.24 24.29 -18.10
CA GLN A 330 -27.16 25.30 -18.65
C GLN A 330 -26.51 26.28 -19.65
N ARG A 331 -25.17 26.41 -19.64
CA ARG A 331 -24.40 27.31 -20.50
C ARG A 331 -23.26 26.61 -21.25
N SER A 332 -23.28 25.26 -21.30
CA SER A 332 -22.21 24.47 -21.90
C SER A 332 -22.61 23.99 -23.29
N PHE A 333 -21.71 24.11 -24.26
CA PHE A 333 -21.89 23.63 -25.64
C PHE A 333 -21.06 22.37 -25.94
N ARG A 334 -20.35 21.84 -24.94
CA ARG A 334 -19.53 20.64 -25.04
C ARG A 334 -19.43 19.95 -23.67
N GLY A 335 -19.47 18.63 -23.67
CA GLY A 335 -19.46 17.80 -22.46
C GLY A 335 -18.04 17.60 -21.93
N VAL A 336 -17.86 17.75 -20.63
CA VAL A 336 -16.74 17.18 -19.89
C VAL A 336 -17.28 16.01 -19.08
N TYR A 337 -16.63 14.86 -19.16
CA TYR A 337 -17.15 13.63 -18.60
C TYR A 337 -16.40 13.24 -17.34
N VAL A 338 -17.12 12.97 -16.25
CA VAL A 338 -16.55 12.31 -15.08
C VAL A 338 -16.40 10.83 -15.40
N THR A 339 -15.16 10.34 -15.48
CA THR A 339 -14.84 8.96 -15.89
C THR A 339 -14.28 8.10 -14.76
N ASP A 340 -13.66 8.72 -13.76
CA ASP A 340 -13.26 8.07 -12.52
C ASP A 340 -13.42 9.03 -11.34
N TYR A 341 -13.57 8.47 -10.14
CA TYR A 341 -13.79 9.21 -8.91
C TYR A 341 -13.11 8.50 -7.75
N MET A 342 -12.21 9.17 -7.06
CA MET A 342 -11.52 8.60 -5.90
C MET A 342 -11.79 9.42 -4.64
N ARG A 343 -12.11 8.72 -3.55
CA ARG A 343 -12.21 9.30 -2.21
C ARG A 343 -11.14 8.69 -1.33
N ALA A 344 -10.29 9.54 -0.74
CA ALA A 344 -9.19 9.11 0.12
C ALA A 344 -8.36 7.95 -0.47
N GLY A 345 -8.05 8.03 -1.77
CA GLY A 345 -7.22 7.07 -2.49
C GLY A 345 -7.91 5.77 -2.93
N THR A 346 -9.23 5.64 -2.77
CA THR A 346 -10.01 4.49 -3.26
C THR A 346 -11.06 4.90 -4.29
N SER A 347 -11.25 4.12 -5.35
CA SER A 347 -12.29 4.38 -6.35
C SER A 347 -13.68 4.26 -5.73
N VAL A 348 -14.58 5.15 -6.15
CA VAL A 348 -15.98 5.22 -5.69
C VAL A 348 -16.88 5.11 -6.90
N ALA A 349 -17.94 4.32 -6.79
CA ALA A 349 -18.93 4.19 -7.85
C ALA A 349 -19.56 5.56 -8.19
N ILE A 350 -19.49 5.94 -9.48
CA ILE A 350 -20.05 7.20 -9.98
C ILE A 350 -21.56 7.03 -10.15
N THR A 351 -22.33 7.50 -9.18
CA THR A 351 -23.80 7.56 -9.23
C THR A 351 -24.28 9.01 -9.32
N GLN A 352 -25.53 9.21 -9.75
CA GLN A 352 -26.12 10.55 -9.79
C GLN A 352 -26.23 11.18 -8.39
N ASP A 353 -26.46 10.35 -7.37
CA ASP A 353 -26.61 10.77 -5.98
C ASP A 353 -25.28 10.86 -5.23
N LEU A 354 -24.15 10.60 -5.90
CA LEU A 354 -22.83 10.74 -5.29
C LEU A 354 -22.60 12.19 -4.85
N ILE A 355 -22.49 12.39 -3.54
CA ILE A 355 -22.21 13.69 -2.93
C ILE A 355 -20.71 13.95 -2.99
N VAL A 356 -20.31 15.11 -3.53
CA VAL A 356 -18.90 15.51 -3.60
C VAL A 356 -18.40 15.97 -2.25
N GLU A 357 -17.32 15.35 -1.75
CA GLU A 357 -16.64 15.77 -0.52
C GLU A 357 -15.37 16.56 -0.82
N LYS A 358 -14.91 17.31 0.18
CA LYS A 358 -13.65 18.05 0.08
C LYS A 358 -12.47 17.07 -0.07
N ASN A 359 -11.58 17.37 -1.01
CA ASN A 359 -10.41 16.60 -1.39
C ASN A 359 -10.68 15.29 -2.15
N ASP A 360 -11.92 15.06 -2.61
CA ASP A 360 -12.16 14.01 -3.58
C ASP A 360 -11.41 14.29 -4.88
N VAL A 361 -10.98 13.22 -5.55
CA VAL A 361 -10.25 13.28 -6.82
C VAL A 361 -11.23 12.93 -7.92
N ILE A 362 -11.51 13.90 -8.78
CA ILE A 362 -12.45 13.76 -9.88
C ILE A 362 -11.63 13.66 -11.17
N GLN A 363 -11.71 12.52 -11.85
CA GLN A 363 -11.10 12.36 -13.16
C GLN A 363 -12.08 12.81 -14.24
N LEU A 364 -11.61 13.76 -15.04
CA LEU A 364 -12.34 14.33 -16.16
C LEU A 364 -11.71 13.90 -17.47
N THR A 365 -12.56 13.54 -18.42
CA THR A 365 -12.18 13.23 -19.80
C THR A 365 -12.87 14.22 -20.74
N GLY A 366 -12.11 14.76 -21.69
CA GLY A 366 -12.58 15.71 -22.71
C GLY A 366 -11.41 16.48 -23.32
N THR A 367 -11.70 17.52 -24.10
CA THR A 367 -10.64 18.35 -24.70
C THR A 367 -9.89 19.19 -23.66
N ALA A 368 -8.65 19.55 -23.96
CA ALA A 368 -7.84 20.43 -23.11
C ALA A 368 -8.55 21.75 -22.79
N GLN A 369 -9.25 22.34 -23.78
CA GLN A 369 -9.97 23.61 -23.64
C GLN A 369 -11.18 23.48 -22.71
N ASP A 370 -11.95 22.40 -22.84
CA ASP A 370 -13.13 22.17 -22.01
C ASP A 370 -12.76 21.84 -20.56
N ILE A 371 -11.71 21.04 -20.36
CA ILE A 371 -11.24 20.74 -19.02
C ILE A 371 -10.72 22.02 -18.35
N ASN A 372 -9.94 22.85 -19.05
CA ASN A 372 -9.48 24.16 -18.54
C ASN A 372 -10.64 25.07 -18.10
N ARG A 373 -11.78 25.01 -18.80
CA ARG A 373 -12.98 25.80 -18.47
C ARG A 373 -13.62 25.36 -17.17
N VAL A 374 -13.71 24.05 -16.91
CA VAL A 374 -14.34 23.51 -15.70
C VAL A 374 -13.39 23.43 -14.52
N GLU A 375 -12.08 23.36 -14.76
CA GLU A 375 -11.03 23.24 -13.73
C GLU A 375 -11.16 24.31 -12.65
N LYS A 376 -11.41 25.57 -13.06
CA LYS A 376 -11.61 26.73 -12.15
C LYS A 376 -12.77 26.55 -11.17
N TYR A 377 -13.76 25.73 -11.51
CA TYR A 377 -14.97 25.49 -10.70
C TYR A 377 -14.90 24.23 -9.85
N ILE A 378 -13.89 23.38 -10.06
CA ILE A 378 -13.71 22.11 -9.33
C ILE A 378 -12.60 22.26 -8.31
N GLY A 379 -11.41 22.64 -8.78
CA GLY A 379 -10.24 22.82 -7.95
C GLY A 379 -8.96 22.54 -8.72
N LYS A 380 -7.87 22.36 -8.00
CA LYS A 380 -6.53 22.27 -8.58
C LYS A 380 -6.31 20.92 -9.24
N ARG A 381 -5.54 20.90 -10.33
CA ARG A 381 -5.02 19.68 -10.92
C ARG A 381 -4.24 18.88 -9.88
N MET A 382 -4.56 17.60 -9.77
CA MET A 382 -3.67 16.64 -9.13
C MET A 382 -2.48 16.48 -10.08
N GLY A 383 -1.38 17.15 -9.75
CA GLY A 383 -0.12 16.81 -10.37
C GLY A 383 0.20 15.36 -10.05
N SER A 384 0.78 14.62 -10.99
CA SER A 384 1.66 13.53 -10.61
C SER A 384 2.69 14.16 -9.66
N ALA A 385 2.71 13.77 -8.39
CA ALA A 385 3.75 14.23 -7.48
C ALA A 385 5.08 13.75 -8.06
N THR A 386 5.78 14.61 -8.79
CA THR A 386 7.06 14.31 -9.42
C THR A 386 8.23 14.62 -8.50
N MET A 387 7.97 15.32 -7.38
CA MET A 387 9.00 15.76 -6.45
C MET A 387 8.62 15.47 -5.00
N THR A 388 9.62 15.08 -4.21
CA THR A 388 9.50 14.91 -2.76
C THR A 388 9.58 16.29 -2.10
N ASP A 389 8.63 16.59 -1.22
CA ASP A 389 8.67 17.74 -0.32
C ASP A 389 9.69 17.46 0.81
N PHE A 390 10.95 17.83 0.57
CA PHE A 390 12.03 17.64 1.54
C PHE A 390 11.86 18.48 2.81
N ILE A 391 11.09 19.57 2.76
CA ILE A 391 10.81 20.39 3.94
C ILE A 391 9.94 19.58 4.89
N VAL A 392 8.81 19.06 4.42
CA VAL A 392 7.90 18.26 5.25
C VAL A 392 8.54 16.93 5.66
N LEU A 393 9.29 16.27 4.76
CA LEU A 393 10.07 15.07 5.11
C LEU A 393 11.08 15.37 6.22
N GLY A 394 11.88 16.44 6.08
CA GLY A 394 12.90 16.83 7.06
C GLY A 394 12.31 17.18 8.42
N PHE A 395 11.27 18.03 8.46
CA PHE A 395 10.56 18.34 9.70
C PHE A 395 9.88 17.10 10.31
N GLY A 396 9.30 16.22 9.48
CA GLY A 396 8.73 14.96 9.92
C GLY A 396 9.78 14.06 10.58
N MET A 397 10.97 13.95 9.99
CA MET A 397 12.09 13.20 10.57
C MET A 397 12.56 13.80 11.90
N VAL A 398 12.75 15.13 11.97
CA VAL A 398 13.11 15.82 13.22
C VAL A 398 12.07 15.58 14.31
N LEU A 399 10.78 15.75 13.99
CA LEU A 399 9.69 15.48 14.92
C LEU A 399 9.70 14.02 15.40
N GLY A 400 9.91 13.07 14.47
CA GLY A 400 9.98 11.66 14.80
C GLY A 400 11.13 11.32 15.73
N LEU A 401 12.33 11.85 15.46
CA LEU A 401 13.50 11.65 16.31
C LEU A 401 13.31 12.29 17.70
N LEU A 402 12.71 13.49 17.77
CA LEU A 402 12.38 14.17 19.04
C LEU A 402 11.35 13.37 19.86
N ILE A 403 10.29 12.84 19.23
CA ILE A 403 9.36 11.93 19.89
C ILE A 403 10.10 10.70 20.41
N GLY A 404 11.05 10.18 19.63
CA GLY A 404 11.88 9.04 20.02
C GLY A 404 12.82 9.31 21.20
N LEU A 405 13.04 10.57 21.60
CA LEU A 405 13.78 10.93 22.83
C LEU A 405 12.90 10.92 24.08
N ILE A 406 11.58 10.88 23.94
CA ILE A 406 10.67 10.86 25.09
C ILE A 406 10.88 9.54 25.84
N SER A 407 11.17 9.66 27.14
CA SER A 407 11.42 8.53 28.03
C SER A 407 10.46 8.57 29.22
N PHE A 408 9.90 7.41 29.57
CA PHE A 408 9.01 7.23 30.69
C PHE A 408 9.56 6.15 31.61
N LYS A 409 9.31 6.24 32.91
CA LYS A 409 9.65 5.16 33.85
C LYS A 409 8.45 4.24 34.01
N ILE A 410 8.59 2.97 33.64
CA ILE A 410 7.59 1.93 33.89
C ILE A 410 8.19 0.99 34.93
N ALA A 411 7.53 0.86 36.10
CA ALA A 411 7.97 0.00 37.20
C ALA A 411 9.46 0.19 37.60
N GLY A 412 9.96 1.44 37.55
CA GLY A 412 11.35 1.78 37.89
C GLY A 412 12.35 1.70 36.74
N ILE A 413 11.98 1.13 35.58
CA ILE A 413 12.85 0.98 34.41
C ILE A 413 12.60 2.16 33.44
N PRO A 414 13.64 2.91 33.02
CA PRO A 414 13.49 3.95 32.00
C PRO A 414 13.25 3.30 30.62
N VAL A 415 12.03 3.42 30.12
CA VAL A 415 11.61 2.97 28.79
C VAL A 415 11.52 4.19 27.89
N THR A 416 12.37 4.22 26.86
CA THR A 416 12.35 5.27 25.85
C THR A 416 11.51 4.83 24.67
N ILE A 417 10.74 5.74 24.06
CA ILE A 417 9.95 5.45 22.86
C ILE A 417 10.86 4.89 21.76
N GLY A 418 12.05 5.49 21.60
CA GLY A 418 13.05 5.10 20.62
C GLY A 418 12.86 5.76 19.27
N SER A 419 13.95 5.89 18.52
CA SER A 419 13.98 6.57 17.22
C SER A 419 12.99 5.95 16.23
N GLY A 420 12.84 4.62 16.27
CA GLY A 420 11.91 3.88 15.41
C GLY A 420 10.46 4.25 15.67
N ALA A 421 9.97 4.04 16.90
CA ALA A 421 8.56 4.32 17.21
C ALA A 421 8.22 5.81 17.01
N GLY A 422 9.14 6.73 17.32
CA GLY A 422 8.96 8.16 17.05
C GLY A 422 8.86 8.49 15.56
N CYS A 423 9.77 7.98 14.73
CA CYS A 423 9.71 8.12 13.27
C CYS A 423 8.46 7.48 12.67
N LEU A 424 7.98 6.36 13.21
CA LEU A 424 6.76 5.70 12.79
C LEU A 424 5.54 6.60 13.03
N ILE A 425 5.40 7.12 14.26
CA ILE A 425 4.30 8.02 14.66
C ILE A 425 4.30 9.27 13.79
N SER A 426 5.46 9.91 13.62
CA SER A 426 5.58 11.09 12.76
C SER A 426 5.20 10.77 11.31
N GLY A 427 5.71 9.66 10.76
CA GLY A 427 5.33 9.18 9.43
C GLY A 427 3.83 8.96 9.29
N LEU A 428 3.19 8.28 10.25
CA LEU A 428 1.73 8.04 10.25
C LEU A 428 0.94 9.35 10.24
N LEU A 429 1.35 10.33 11.05
CA LEU A 429 0.72 11.66 11.10
C LEU A 429 0.87 12.42 9.78
N VAL A 430 2.06 12.40 9.18
CA VAL A 430 2.33 13.07 7.91
C VAL A 430 1.60 12.37 6.74
N GLY A 431 1.57 11.04 6.73
CA GLY A 431 0.82 10.25 5.76
C GLY A 431 -0.70 10.49 5.85
N TRP A 432 -1.22 10.59 7.08
CA TRP A 432 -2.61 10.97 7.33
C TRP A 432 -2.89 12.41 6.88
N LEU A 433 -2.02 13.35 7.20
CA LEU A 433 -2.13 14.75 6.78
C LEU A 433 -2.21 14.86 5.26
N ARG A 434 -1.36 14.14 4.51
CA ARG A 434 -1.44 14.05 3.05
C ARG A 434 -2.78 13.50 2.58
N SER A 435 -3.29 12.44 3.22
CA SER A 435 -4.57 11.83 2.82
C SER A 435 -5.74 12.80 2.94
N ARG A 436 -5.67 13.73 3.91
CA ARG A 436 -6.65 14.79 4.15
C ARG A 436 -6.40 16.03 3.32
N ASN A 437 -5.17 16.28 2.91
CA ASN A 437 -4.80 17.43 2.11
C ASN A 437 -3.73 17.02 1.08
N PRO A 438 -4.14 16.59 -0.13
CA PRO A 438 -3.22 16.07 -1.15
C PRO A 438 -2.18 17.09 -1.66
N HIS A 439 -2.29 18.36 -1.29
CA HIS A 439 -1.36 19.42 -1.67
C HIS A 439 -0.11 19.52 -0.80
N VAL A 440 -0.11 18.94 0.40
CA VAL A 440 1.01 19.01 1.34
C VAL A 440 1.62 17.63 1.53
N ALA A 441 2.85 17.59 2.07
CA ALA A 441 3.52 16.34 2.43
C ALA A 441 3.67 15.39 1.23
N GLN A 442 3.96 15.94 0.05
CA GLN A 442 4.12 15.14 -1.16
C GLN A 442 5.38 14.28 -1.04
N PHE A 443 5.19 12.97 -1.11
CA PHE A 443 6.28 12.01 -1.15
C PHE A 443 5.84 10.97 -2.19
N PRO A 444 6.42 11.01 -3.41
CA PRO A 444 6.03 10.12 -4.50
C PRO A 444 6.08 8.66 -4.07
N VAL A 445 5.11 7.85 -4.52
CA VAL A 445 5.00 6.44 -4.11
C VAL A 445 6.28 5.66 -4.43
N GLY A 446 6.87 5.89 -5.60
CA GLY A 446 8.14 5.27 -5.98
C GLY A 446 9.30 5.64 -5.04
N ALA A 447 9.39 6.92 -4.64
CA ALA A 447 10.41 7.37 -3.70
C ALA A 447 10.19 6.80 -2.29
N ALA A 448 8.93 6.77 -1.83
CA ALA A 448 8.58 6.17 -0.54
C ALA A 448 8.86 4.67 -0.50
N ASN A 449 8.56 3.95 -1.60
CA ASN A 449 8.87 2.52 -1.73
C ASN A 449 10.38 2.30 -1.74
N PHE A 450 11.14 3.10 -2.51
CA PHE A 450 12.58 3.01 -2.51
C PHE A 450 13.18 3.24 -1.12
N ILE A 451 12.81 4.31 -0.42
CA ILE A 451 13.32 4.59 0.94
C ILE A 451 12.94 3.48 1.92
N ARG A 452 11.71 2.96 1.85
CA ARG A 452 11.26 1.84 2.68
C ARG A 452 12.07 0.58 2.42
N ASP A 453 12.18 0.16 1.15
CA ASP A 453 12.75 -1.14 0.79
C ASP A 453 14.29 -1.11 0.86
N PHE A 454 14.92 -0.07 0.30
CA PHE A 454 16.37 0.13 0.39
C PHE A 454 16.81 0.43 1.82
N GLY A 455 16.09 1.29 2.55
CA GLY A 455 16.40 1.60 3.94
C GLY A 455 16.31 0.38 4.85
N LEU A 456 15.27 -0.45 4.69
CA LEU A 456 15.15 -1.72 5.42
C LEU A 456 16.29 -2.68 5.06
N ALA A 457 16.59 -2.86 3.77
CA ALA A 457 17.65 -3.75 3.32
C ALA A 457 19.03 -3.31 3.82
N ALA A 458 19.37 -2.02 3.70
CA ALA A 458 20.63 -1.47 4.18
C ALA A 458 20.76 -1.61 5.70
N PHE A 459 19.70 -1.28 6.45
CA PHE A 459 19.67 -1.47 7.90
C PHE A 459 19.91 -2.93 8.29
N VAL A 460 19.14 -3.87 7.72
CA VAL A 460 19.24 -5.30 8.02
C VAL A 460 20.59 -5.87 7.57
N GLY A 461 21.13 -5.39 6.45
CA GLY A 461 22.46 -5.75 5.98
C GLY A 461 23.56 -5.35 6.97
N ILE A 462 23.51 -4.13 7.50
CA ILE A 462 24.45 -3.68 8.55
C ILE A 462 24.31 -4.53 9.81
N VAL A 463 23.07 -4.80 10.24
CA VAL A 463 22.80 -5.67 11.40
C VAL A 463 23.39 -7.08 11.19
N GLY A 464 23.20 -7.67 10.00
CA GLY A 464 23.77 -8.97 9.67
C GLY A 464 25.29 -8.97 9.67
N LEU A 465 25.91 -7.95 9.07
CA LEU A 465 27.37 -7.79 9.05
C LEU A 465 27.95 -7.70 10.47
N GLN A 466 27.31 -6.94 11.35
CA GLN A 466 27.73 -6.80 12.75
C GLN A 466 27.49 -8.07 13.57
N ALA A 467 26.40 -8.79 13.31
CA ALA A 467 26.06 -10.03 14.01
C ALA A 467 26.93 -11.22 13.58
N GLY A 468 27.52 -11.17 12.38
CA GLY A 468 28.29 -12.27 11.79
C GLY A 468 29.20 -13.01 12.77
N PRO A 469 30.21 -12.36 13.37
CA PRO A 469 31.23 -13.04 14.16
C PRO A 469 30.67 -13.90 15.31
N GLN A 470 29.55 -13.50 15.91
CA GLN A 470 28.92 -14.19 17.06
C GLN A 470 27.77 -15.11 16.64
N ALA A 471 27.21 -14.93 15.45
CA ALA A 471 26.00 -15.62 15.02
C ALA A 471 26.15 -17.14 14.93
N VAL A 472 27.31 -17.64 14.52
CA VAL A 472 27.55 -19.09 14.38
C VAL A 472 27.45 -19.79 15.74
N ASP A 473 27.98 -19.16 16.78
CA ASP A 473 27.97 -19.73 18.13
C ASP A 473 26.56 -19.68 18.72
N THR A 474 25.85 -18.55 18.57
CA THR A 474 24.44 -18.43 19.00
C THR A 474 23.53 -19.45 18.29
N ILE A 475 23.76 -19.72 17.00
CA ILE A 475 22.97 -20.73 16.26
C ILE A 475 23.28 -22.15 16.77
N LYS A 476 24.54 -22.47 17.08
CA LYS A 476 24.90 -23.79 17.61
C LYS A 476 24.29 -24.04 18.98
N GLU A 477 24.28 -23.03 19.83
CA GLU A 477 23.79 -23.13 21.21
C GLU A 477 22.26 -23.10 21.29
N HIS A 478 21.61 -22.19 20.56
CA HIS A 478 20.17 -21.92 20.71
C HIS A 478 19.34 -22.15 19.45
N GLY A 479 19.93 -22.52 18.32
CA GLY A 479 19.22 -22.57 17.04
C GLY A 479 18.02 -23.52 17.02
N MET A 480 18.14 -24.72 17.61
CA MET A 480 17.04 -25.70 17.62
C MET A 480 15.90 -25.30 18.55
N SER A 481 16.21 -24.80 19.76
CA SER A 481 15.17 -24.32 20.67
C SER A 481 14.46 -23.10 20.09
N LEU A 482 15.21 -22.15 19.54
CA LEU A 482 14.64 -20.97 18.87
C LEU A 482 13.77 -21.35 17.69
N LEU A 483 14.16 -22.34 16.90
CA LEU A 483 13.33 -22.82 15.79
C LEU A 483 11.96 -23.28 16.29
N PHE A 484 11.89 -24.17 17.28
CA PHE A 484 10.62 -24.68 17.81
C PHE A 484 9.79 -23.60 18.52
N LEU A 485 10.43 -22.71 19.28
CA LEU A 485 9.75 -21.55 19.88
C LEU A 485 9.21 -20.62 18.78
N GLY A 486 9.95 -20.43 17.70
CA GLY A 486 9.53 -19.69 16.51
C GLY A 486 8.31 -20.33 15.86
N MET A 487 8.23 -21.65 15.79
CA MET A 487 7.02 -22.36 15.31
C MET A 487 5.82 -22.09 16.22
N ALA A 488 6.01 -22.16 17.54
CA ALA A 488 4.95 -21.90 18.51
C ALA A 488 4.43 -20.46 18.41
N VAL A 489 5.33 -19.47 18.41
CA VAL A 489 5.01 -18.03 18.24
C VAL A 489 4.39 -17.75 16.86
N THR A 490 4.67 -18.59 15.87
CA THR A 490 4.02 -18.50 14.56
C THR A 490 2.60 -19.02 14.57
N ILE A 491 2.36 -20.20 15.15
CA ILE A 491 1.09 -20.93 15.02
C ILE A 491 0.06 -20.46 16.05
N ILE A 492 0.46 -20.32 17.32
CA ILE A 492 -0.45 -20.09 18.44
C ILE A 492 -1.25 -18.79 18.27
N PRO A 493 -0.63 -17.62 17.98
CA PRO A 493 -1.36 -16.37 17.78
C PRO A 493 -2.35 -16.45 16.62
N GLN A 494 -1.99 -17.19 15.55
CA GLN A 494 -2.88 -17.36 14.40
C GLN A 494 -4.12 -18.16 14.76
N ILE A 495 -3.96 -19.26 15.51
CA ILE A 495 -5.08 -20.08 15.99
C ILE A 495 -6.00 -19.24 16.88
N ILE A 496 -5.43 -18.54 17.87
CA ILE A 496 -6.19 -17.69 18.79
C ILE A 496 -6.94 -16.60 18.02
N SER A 497 -6.23 -15.85 17.17
CA SER A 497 -6.81 -14.76 16.40
C SER A 497 -7.89 -15.24 15.45
N PHE A 498 -7.67 -16.33 14.70
CA PHE A 498 -8.66 -16.88 13.80
C PHE A 498 -9.96 -17.26 14.52
N PHE A 499 -9.87 -18.05 15.59
CA PHE A 499 -11.06 -18.48 16.31
C PHE A 499 -11.76 -17.34 17.05
N PHE A 500 -11.01 -16.42 17.63
CA PHE A 500 -11.58 -15.23 18.24
C PHE A 500 -12.32 -14.38 17.19
N SER A 501 -11.72 -14.16 16.02
CA SER A 501 -12.31 -13.40 14.93
C SER A 501 -13.56 -14.06 14.36
N TYR A 502 -13.53 -15.39 14.22
CA TYR A 502 -14.65 -16.15 13.69
C TYR A 502 -15.82 -16.25 14.68
N PHE A 503 -15.56 -16.55 15.95
CA PHE A 503 -16.61 -16.80 16.95
C PHE A 503 -17.04 -15.56 17.73
N VAL A 504 -16.11 -14.70 18.13
CA VAL A 504 -16.38 -13.53 18.98
C VAL A 504 -16.67 -12.29 18.13
N LEU A 505 -15.79 -11.98 17.16
CA LEU A 505 -15.94 -10.80 16.31
C LEU A 505 -16.91 -11.01 15.13
N LYS A 506 -17.43 -12.24 14.97
CA LYS A 506 -18.42 -12.65 13.97
C LYS A 506 -17.99 -12.36 12.53
N ILE A 507 -16.69 -12.42 12.24
CA ILE A 507 -16.17 -12.37 10.86
C ILE A 507 -16.37 -13.76 10.26
N LYS A 508 -17.58 -14.03 9.78
CA LYS A 508 -18.02 -15.37 9.34
C LYS A 508 -17.62 -15.71 7.91
N ASN A 509 -17.33 -14.72 7.07
CA ASN A 509 -16.88 -15.00 5.71
C ASN A 509 -15.45 -15.61 5.77
N PRO A 510 -15.23 -16.79 5.17
CA PRO A 510 -13.94 -17.46 5.18
C PRO A 510 -12.78 -16.61 4.63
N VAL A 511 -13.01 -15.92 3.52
CA VAL A 511 -11.99 -15.13 2.83
C VAL A 511 -11.61 -13.90 3.64
N GLU A 512 -12.60 -13.21 4.23
CA GLU A 512 -12.34 -12.08 5.13
C GLU A 512 -11.60 -12.51 6.40
N ALA A 513 -11.98 -13.65 7.00
CA ALA A 513 -11.33 -14.18 8.19
C ALA A 513 -9.85 -14.53 7.93
N LEU A 514 -9.57 -15.22 6.82
CA LEU A 514 -8.20 -15.56 6.41
C LEU A 514 -7.40 -14.31 6.01
N GLY A 515 -8.05 -13.32 5.37
CA GLY A 515 -7.45 -12.02 5.09
C GLY A 515 -7.07 -11.26 6.37
N CYS A 516 -7.90 -11.34 7.42
CA CYS A 516 -7.58 -10.76 8.73
C CYS A 516 -6.40 -11.46 9.42
N VAL A 517 -6.27 -12.78 9.29
CA VAL A 517 -5.13 -13.54 9.83
C VAL A 517 -3.83 -13.14 9.12
N THR A 518 -3.82 -13.13 7.79
CA THR A 518 -2.62 -12.79 7.01
C THR A 518 -2.20 -11.33 7.22
N GLY A 519 -3.14 -10.39 7.20
CA GLY A 519 -2.84 -8.98 7.39
C GLY A 519 -2.52 -8.65 8.85
N GLY A 520 -3.26 -9.20 9.82
CA GLY A 520 -3.02 -9.01 11.26
C GLY A 520 -1.64 -9.47 11.73
N ARG A 521 -0.97 -10.31 10.94
CA ARG A 521 0.37 -10.83 11.18
C ARG A 521 1.45 -10.17 10.29
N SER A 522 1.06 -9.32 9.34
CA SER A 522 1.96 -8.79 8.31
C SER A 522 2.60 -9.87 7.43
N ALA A 523 1.90 -10.99 7.21
CA ALA A 523 2.42 -12.16 6.48
C ALA A 523 2.16 -12.06 4.96
N ASN A 524 2.92 -11.21 4.26
CA ASN A 524 2.78 -11.00 2.81
C ASN A 524 2.84 -12.29 1.96
N PRO A 525 3.75 -13.26 2.23
CA PRO A 525 3.77 -14.52 1.46
C PRO A 525 2.49 -15.34 1.62
N ALA A 526 1.91 -15.36 2.82
CA ALA A 526 0.65 -16.07 3.07
C ALA A 526 -0.55 -15.36 2.43
N PHE A 527 -0.52 -14.02 2.40
CA PHE A 527 -1.51 -13.26 1.64
C PHE A 527 -1.43 -13.54 0.14
N ALA A 528 -0.23 -13.63 -0.44
CA ALA A 528 -0.05 -14.00 -1.84
C ALA A 528 -0.58 -15.42 -2.13
N ALA A 529 -0.31 -16.39 -1.24
CA ALA A 529 -0.84 -17.75 -1.36
C ALA A 529 -2.37 -17.80 -1.20
N LEU A 530 -2.94 -16.93 -0.36
CA LEU A 530 -4.38 -16.76 -0.21
C LEU A 530 -5.00 -16.16 -1.48
N MET A 531 -4.39 -15.12 -2.07
CA MET A 531 -4.81 -14.52 -3.35
C MET A 531 -4.81 -15.54 -4.49
N GLU A 532 -3.80 -16.41 -4.55
CA GLU A 532 -3.75 -17.50 -5.53
C GLU A 532 -4.93 -18.47 -5.34
N LYS A 533 -5.27 -18.79 -4.09
CA LYS A 533 -6.41 -19.68 -3.75
C LYS A 533 -7.76 -19.03 -4.04
N THR A 534 -7.93 -17.74 -3.75
CA THR A 534 -9.18 -17.01 -4.00
C THR A 534 -9.36 -16.73 -5.49
N GLY A 535 -8.28 -16.48 -6.24
CA GLY A 535 -8.33 -16.18 -7.66
C GLY A 535 -9.00 -14.85 -8.01
N ASN A 536 -9.25 -13.99 -7.02
CA ASN A 536 -9.82 -12.65 -7.14
C ASN A 536 -9.38 -11.75 -5.96
N ALA A 537 -9.74 -10.47 -6.00
CA ALA A 537 -9.30 -9.44 -5.05
C ALA A 537 -10.07 -9.41 -3.71
N THR A 538 -10.97 -10.36 -3.46
CA THR A 538 -11.83 -10.35 -2.26
C THR A 538 -11.10 -10.30 -0.90
N PRO A 539 -9.92 -10.91 -0.67
CA PRO A 539 -9.24 -10.79 0.62
C PRO A 539 -8.47 -9.47 0.80
N VAL A 540 -8.31 -8.66 -0.26
CA VAL A 540 -7.46 -7.45 -0.25
C VAL A 540 -7.92 -6.45 0.81
N PHE A 541 -9.23 -6.24 0.95
CA PHE A 541 -9.76 -5.27 1.91
C PHE A 541 -9.42 -5.64 3.36
N SER A 542 -9.76 -6.86 3.78
CA SER A 542 -9.52 -7.35 5.14
C SER A 542 -8.03 -7.44 5.46
N PHE A 543 -7.21 -7.88 4.51
CA PHE A 543 -5.76 -7.83 4.60
C PHE A 543 -5.25 -6.41 4.80
N THR A 544 -5.64 -5.46 3.94
CA THR A 544 -5.12 -4.08 3.98
C THR A 544 -5.42 -3.39 5.31
N VAL A 545 -6.65 -3.55 5.82
CA VAL A 545 -7.08 -2.95 7.09
C VAL A 545 -6.29 -3.53 8.26
N THR A 546 -6.17 -4.85 8.33
CA THR A 546 -5.45 -5.51 9.42
C THR A 546 -3.94 -5.31 9.34
N TYR A 547 -3.38 -5.30 8.13
CA TYR A 547 -1.96 -5.05 7.83
C TYR A 547 -1.51 -3.67 8.28
N ALA A 548 -2.30 -2.63 8.01
CA ALA A 548 -1.98 -1.27 8.42
C ALA A 548 -1.83 -1.15 9.95
N VAL A 549 -2.67 -1.86 10.70
CA VAL A 549 -2.67 -1.82 12.17
C VAL A 549 -1.59 -2.73 12.73
N ALA A 550 -1.44 -3.93 12.18
CA ALA A 550 -0.42 -4.89 12.58
C ALA A 550 0.98 -4.32 12.40
N ASN A 551 1.27 -3.69 11.26
CA ASN A 551 2.56 -3.04 11.03
C ASN A 551 2.91 -2.00 12.08
N VAL A 552 1.92 -1.28 12.62
CA VAL A 552 2.17 -0.31 13.68
C VAL A 552 2.41 -1.02 15.00
N LEU A 553 1.47 -1.87 15.43
CA LEU A 553 1.54 -2.52 16.73
C LEU A 553 2.72 -3.47 16.86
N LEU A 554 2.98 -4.31 15.87
CA LEU A 554 4.12 -5.24 15.88
C LEU A 554 5.46 -4.49 15.96
N THR A 555 5.58 -3.35 15.29
CA THR A 555 6.78 -2.50 15.36
C THR A 555 7.02 -1.97 16.77
N LEU A 556 5.95 -1.67 17.52
CA LEU A 556 6.03 -1.20 18.91
C LEU A 556 6.35 -2.32 19.93
N TRP A 557 6.23 -3.60 19.54
CA TRP A 557 6.54 -4.72 20.43
C TRP A 557 8.02 -4.86 20.76
N GLY A 558 8.93 -4.44 19.88
CA GLY A 558 10.38 -4.50 20.15
C GLY A 558 10.78 -3.81 21.46
N PRO A 559 10.51 -2.49 21.63
CA PRO A 559 10.80 -1.77 22.87
C PRO A 559 10.04 -2.32 24.09
N ILE A 560 8.82 -2.81 23.89
CA ILE A 560 8.02 -3.40 24.98
C ILE A 560 8.63 -4.71 25.47
N ILE A 561 9.04 -5.60 24.56
CA ILE A 561 9.73 -6.85 24.90
C ILE A 561 11.03 -6.53 25.64
N VAL A 562 11.84 -5.61 25.09
CA VAL A 562 13.10 -5.18 25.72
C VAL A 562 12.85 -4.55 27.09
N GLY A 563 11.76 -3.82 27.29
CA GLY A 563 11.43 -3.20 28.58
C GLY A 563 10.92 -4.17 29.63
N ILE A 564 10.13 -5.18 29.23
CA ILE A 564 9.49 -6.15 30.14
C ILE A 564 10.43 -7.30 30.51
N ILE A 565 11.21 -7.81 29.56
CA ILE A 565 12.16 -8.89 29.83
C ILE A 565 13.35 -8.33 30.61
N THR A 566 13.65 -8.94 31.75
CA THR A 566 14.72 -8.48 32.64
C THR A 566 16.03 -9.23 32.45
N VAL A 567 15.98 -10.43 31.87
CA VAL A 567 17.13 -11.29 31.57
C VAL A 567 17.99 -10.63 30.49
N ASN A 568 19.28 -10.44 30.78
CA ASN A 568 20.25 -9.86 29.85
C ASN A 568 21.25 -10.93 29.42
N ALA A 569 21.69 -10.90 28.16
CA ALA A 569 22.70 -11.83 27.68
C ALA A 569 24.05 -11.61 28.39
N GLY A 570 24.71 -12.70 28.78
CA GLY A 570 26.06 -12.66 29.37
C GLY A 570 26.13 -12.31 30.87
N MET A 571 25.01 -12.41 31.60
CA MET A 571 24.99 -12.40 33.07
C MET A 571 24.71 -13.77 33.65
#